data_AF-A0A1H7R7A2-F1
#
_entry.id   AF-A0A1H7R7A2-F1
#
_cell.length_a   1.000
_cell.length_b   1.000
_cell.length_c   1.000
_cell.angle_alpha   90.00
_cell.angle_beta   90.00
_cell.angle_gamma   90.00
#
_symmetry.space_group_name_H-M   'P 1'
#
loop_
_entity.id
_entity.type
_entity.pdbx_description
1 polymer ?
#
loop_
_entity_poly.entity_id
_entity_poly.type
_entity_poly.pdbx_seq_one_letter_code
_entity_poly.pdbx_strand_id
1 'polypeptide(L)'
;MKKIKTVFGIFLMMLLVLWLTPAVNITAKAASYTSLQVDDHLAVYDQISYGSASLKFGNIEGLTELSSGTLTLRTGNYNSGTNSYTVAYSTDGNYYVFVDQANTVYGLSNRGAFKEDLSEGLEVQSVENGVITFAPYLPSHTLTYKYDSDNPQYPDYVVNDANKRSKALTSMPAGWIAPEGKVLCGWLFHNATWGETALGAPISITKDGIYATPLWVESYGLWVGDTAVTKNKKSDYGWSYDPDSNTLTLNNFFYSGVGHNDNAENPHYGGIYYDGEDPLKIQISGNNSIENTHTANLPCGIYSTKDVTINGTGTLEIVASSYTKSQGIWCDQAAFTQNSGNIVMRTTSNGIYAKKGAQINGGSLDVYGNYGITGDEKNYKLVIGSDVESVVISGEGKATDFPVINALKGTGWTDKDGTQGEADIEISTTGQALTYKKVQFLPAKSMATVVKEPTAKADLTENGSAQELVTAGTADGGTMQYALGTDAKTAPTDGYSTAIPTGTKAGNYYVWYKVAGDDSHKDSDPACIEVKIKETNNDSTIETKVEKKDDVPEANVEGLDSELA
;
A
#
# COMPACT_ATOMS: atom_id res chain seq x y z
N MET A 1 33.34 -48.42 0.57
CA MET A 1 31.93 -48.24 1.02
C MET A 1 31.66 -46.74 1.22
N LYS A 2 30.43 -46.31 0.92
CA LYS A 2 29.57 -45.36 1.68
C LYS A 2 30.18 -44.06 2.27
N LYS A 3 29.60 -42.92 1.81
CA LYS A 3 29.27 -41.69 2.57
C LYS A 3 30.46 -40.85 3.13
N ILE A 4 30.46 -39.51 3.18
CA ILE A 4 29.52 -38.44 2.78
C ILE A 4 30.26 -37.43 1.87
N LYS A 5 29.60 -36.95 0.80
CA LYS A 5 29.96 -35.70 0.08
C LYS A 5 28.69 -34.94 -0.36
N THR A 6 27.72 -34.79 0.56
CA THR A 6 26.43 -34.15 0.27
C THR A 6 25.85 -33.48 1.51
N VAL A 7 26.24 -32.22 1.75
CA VAL A 7 25.60 -31.32 2.74
C VAL A 7 25.33 -29.95 2.10
N PHE A 8 26.28 -29.44 1.30
CA PHE A 8 26.10 -28.21 0.49
C PHE A 8 25.12 -28.31 -0.69
N GLY A 9 24.48 -29.47 -0.90
CA GLY A 9 23.57 -29.71 -2.03
C GLY A 9 22.07 -29.63 -1.69
N ILE A 10 21.69 -29.36 -0.42
CA ILE A 10 20.29 -29.40 0.01
C ILE A 10 19.73 -28.00 0.26
N PHE A 11 20.48 -27.10 0.90
CA PHE A 11 19.99 -25.75 1.20
C PHE A 11 19.77 -24.88 -0.05
N LEU A 12 20.64 -25.02 -1.07
CA LEU A 12 20.48 -24.31 -2.34
C LEU A 12 19.35 -24.90 -3.22
N MET A 13 18.87 -26.11 -2.92
CA MET A 13 17.76 -26.74 -3.64
C MET A 13 16.39 -26.46 -2.99
N MET A 14 16.34 -26.09 -1.71
CA MET A 14 15.10 -25.58 -1.07
C MET A 14 14.74 -24.15 -1.51
N LEU A 15 15.69 -23.35 -2.00
CA LEU A 15 15.43 -21.99 -2.48
C LEU A 15 15.04 -21.91 -3.97
N LEU A 16 15.13 -23.02 -4.73
CA LEU A 16 14.89 -23.05 -6.18
C LEU A 16 13.69 -23.92 -6.61
N VAL A 17 12.94 -24.49 -5.65
CA VAL A 17 11.73 -25.30 -5.89
C VAL A 17 10.47 -24.62 -5.31
N LEU A 18 10.50 -23.29 -5.25
CA LEU A 18 9.37 -22.42 -4.87
C LEU A 18 8.85 -21.55 -6.03
N TRP A 19 9.36 -21.78 -7.25
CA TRP A 19 9.02 -21.03 -8.48
C TRP A 19 8.45 -21.91 -9.61
N LEU A 20 8.09 -23.16 -9.30
CA LEU A 20 7.42 -24.09 -10.24
C LEU A 20 6.25 -24.87 -9.62
N THR A 21 5.68 -24.38 -8.52
CA THR A 21 4.29 -24.68 -8.22
C THR A 21 3.41 -23.87 -9.17
N PRO A 22 2.57 -24.47 -10.04
CA PRO A 22 1.40 -23.74 -10.52
C PRO A 22 0.61 -23.28 -9.29
N ALA A 23 -0.07 -22.13 -9.39
CA ALA A 23 -0.75 -21.53 -8.25
C ALA A 23 -1.58 -22.58 -7.50
N VAL A 24 -1.24 -22.80 -6.23
CA VAL A 24 -2.07 -23.59 -5.32
C VAL A 24 -3.25 -22.71 -4.94
N ASN A 25 -4.16 -22.54 -5.92
CA ASN A 25 -5.54 -22.29 -5.64
C ASN A 25 -5.94 -23.28 -4.55
N ILE A 26 -6.48 -22.76 -3.45
CA ILE A 26 -7.19 -23.60 -2.48
C ILE A 26 -8.54 -23.89 -3.13
N THR A 27 -8.51 -24.69 -4.21
CA THR A 27 -9.68 -25.21 -4.87
C THR A 27 -10.44 -26.01 -3.83
N ALA A 28 -11.60 -25.50 -3.42
CA ALA A 28 -12.52 -26.25 -2.57
C ALA A 28 -12.67 -27.64 -3.18
N LYS A 29 -12.45 -28.68 -2.37
CA LYS A 29 -12.32 -30.04 -2.88
C LYS A 29 -13.66 -30.46 -3.52
N ALA A 30 -13.70 -30.47 -4.84
CA ALA A 30 -14.87 -30.79 -5.63
C ALA A 30 -15.63 -32.00 -5.07
N ALA A 31 -16.91 -31.80 -4.82
CA ALA A 31 -17.81 -32.81 -4.29
C ALA A 31 -18.18 -33.83 -5.37
N SER A 32 -18.74 -34.96 -4.94
CA SER A 32 -19.13 -36.05 -5.82
C SER A 32 -20.44 -36.66 -5.35
N TYR A 33 -21.51 -36.35 -6.07
CA TYR A 33 -22.88 -36.73 -5.78
C TYR A 33 -23.24 -38.01 -6.54
N THR A 34 -23.66 -39.05 -5.83
CA THR A 34 -24.22 -40.29 -6.42
C THR A 34 -25.74 -40.24 -6.58
N SER A 35 -26.36 -39.21 -6.00
CA SER A 35 -27.76 -38.80 -6.10
C SER A 35 -27.83 -37.34 -5.67
N LEU A 36 -28.81 -36.59 -6.17
CA LEU A 36 -29.11 -35.24 -5.70
C LEU A 36 -30.44 -35.22 -4.92
N GLN A 37 -30.50 -34.37 -3.91
CA GLN A 37 -31.68 -34.05 -3.12
C GLN A 37 -32.01 -32.56 -3.25
N VAL A 38 -33.20 -32.15 -2.81
CA VAL A 38 -33.54 -30.71 -2.70
C VAL A 38 -32.63 -30.08 -1.63
N ASP A 39 -32.24 -28.82 -1.84
CA ASP A 39 -31.28 -28.06 -1.03
C ASP A 39 -29.80 -28.54 -1.14
N ASP A 40 -29.46 -29.44 -2.09
CA ASP A 40 -28.05 -29.73 -2.42
C ASP A 40 -27.40 -28.55 -3.16
N HIS A 41 -26.21 -28.12 -2.72
CA HIS A 41 -25.43 -27.05 -3.34
C HIS A 41 -24.25 -27.62 -4.14
N LEU A 42 -24.19 -27.36 -5.45
CA LEU A 42 -23.13 -27.79 -6.34
C LEU A 42 -22.24 -26.60 -6.72
N ALA A 43 -20.97 -26.66 -6.35
CA ALA A 43 -19.95 -25.70 -6.78
C ALA A 43 -19.43 -26.02 -8.19
N VAL A 44 -18.76 -25.04 -8.82
CA VAL A 44 -18.02 -25.32 -10.07
C VAL A 44 -16.95 -26.39 -9.80
N TYR A 45 -16.78 -27.32 -10.75
CA TYR A 45 -15.98 -28.55 -10.68
C TYR A 45 -16.63 -29.74 -9.95
N ASP A 46 -17.76 -29.59 -9.26
CA ASP A 46 -18.46 -30.71 -8.62
C ASP A 46 -18.99 -31.72 -9.65
N GLN A 47 -19.10 -32.99 -9.22
CA GLN A 47 -19.45 -34.10 -10.10
C GLN A 47 -20.72 -34.82 -9.69
N ILE A 48 -21.58 -35.15 -10.66
CA ILE A 48 -22.77 -35.99 -10.49
C ILE A 48 -22.53 -37.31 -11.21
N SER A 49 -22.43 -38.41 -10.48
CA SER A 49 -22.33 -39.77 -11.04
C SER A 49 -23.71 -40.43 -11.03
N TYR A 50 -24.12 -41.02 -12.15
CA TYR A 50 -25.48 -41.50 -12.34
C TYR A 50 -25.57 -42.92 -12.92
N GLY A 51 -26.55 -43.68 -12.40
CA GLY A 51 -26.88 -45.03 -12.84
C GLY A 51 -27.90 -45.05 -13.99
N SER A 52 -28.27 -46.25 -14.44
CA SER A 52 -29.07 -46.48 -15.64
C SER A 52 -30.59 -46.28 -15.49
N ALA A 53 -31.00 -45.34 -14.64
CA ALA A 53 -32.39 -44.94 -14.48
C ALA A 53 -32.51 -43.52 -13.91
N SER A 54 -33.56 -42.80 -14.33
CA SER A 54 -34.11 -41.60 -13.67
C SER A 54 -33.30 -40.29 -13.65
N LEU A 55 -32.39 -40.04 -14.60
CA LEU A 55 -31.92 -38.67 -14.88
C LEU A 55 -32.13 -38.27 -16.35
N LYS A 56 -32.98 -37.25 -16.55
CA LYS A 56 -33.27 -36.64 -17.84
C LYS A 56 -32.73 -35.22 -17.87
N PHE A 57 -31.61 -35.02 -18.57
CA PHE A 57 -31.06 -33.69 -18.83
C PHE A 57 -31.52 -33.19 -20.20
N GLY A 58 -31.74 -31.88 -20.29
CA GLY A 58 -32.10 -31.23 -21.55
C GLY A 58 -30.92 -31.09 -22.50
N ASN A 59 -31.20 -31.22 -23.79
CA ASN A 59 -30.54 -30.41 -24.81
C ASN A 59 -31.59 -29.46 -25.42
N ILE A 60 -31.18 -28.68 -26.43
CA ILE A 60 -32.04 -27.65 -27.06
C ILE A 60 -33.10 -28.25 -28.00
N GLU A 61 -33.01 -29.56 -28.31
CA GLU A 61 -33.95 -30.30 -29.16
C GLU A 61 -34.87 -31.24 -28.35
N GLY A 62 -34.57 -31.54 -27.08
CA GLY A 62 -35.43 -32.33 -26.19
C GLY A 62 -34.76 -32.82 -24.90
N LEU A 63 -35.55 -33.51 -24.05
CA LEU A 63 -35.02 -34.25 -22.90
C LEU A 63 -34.34 -35.53 -23.38
N THR A 64 -33.04 -35.68 -23.08
CA THR A 64 -32.28 -36.90 -23.38
C THR A 64 -32.15 -37.75 -22.11
N GLU A 65 -32.47 -39.04 -22.20
CA GLU A 65 -32.25 -39.99 -21.11
C GLU A 65 -30.78 -40.45 -21.13
N LEU A 66 -30.06 -40.25 -20.02
CA LEU A 66 -28.66 -40.65 -19.90
C LEU A 66 -28.56 -42.04 -19.25
N SER A 67 -27.82 -42.95 -19.88
CA SER A 67 -27.86 -44.40 -19.55
C SER A 67 -26.83 -44.87 -18.52
N SER A 68 -25.73 -44.14 -18.33
CA SER A 68 -24.88 -44.08 -17.12
C SER A 68 -23.71 -43.12 -17.39
N GLY A 69 -23.01 -42.66 -16.35
CA GLY A 69 -21.82 -41.82 -16.51
C GLY A 69 -21.57 -40.86 -15.36
N THR A 70 -20.82 -39.79 -15.65
CA THR A 70 -20.54 -38.69 -14.71
C THR A 70 -20.58 -37.36 -15.46
N LEU A 71 -21.38 -36.41 -14.96
CA LEU A 71 -21.38 -35.00 -15.37
C LEU A 71 -20.52 -34.20 -14.38
N THR A 72 -19.85 -33.16 -14.87
CA THR A 72 -19.15 -32.16 -14.04
C THR A 72 -19.79 -30.79 -14.25
N LEU A 73 -20.06 -30.04 -13.18
CA LEU A 73 -20.54 -28.67 -13.25
C LEU A 73 -19.39 -27.74 -13.67
N ARG A 74 -19.61 -26.92 -14.70
CA ARG A 74 -18.62 -26.01 -15.30
C ARG A 74 -19.26 -24.68 -15.68
N THR A 75 -18.43 -23.72 -16.09
CA THR A 75 -18.83 -22.47 -16.74
C THR A 75 -18.81 -22.60 -18.26
N GLY A 76 -19.64 -21.83 -18.94
CA GLY A 76 -19.73 -21.80 -20.40
C GLY A 76 -20.33 -20.51 -20.96
N ASN A 77 -20.15 -20.30 -22.27
CA ASN A 77 -20.63 -19.13 -22.99
C ASN A 77 -21.58 -19.52 -24.14
N TYR A 78 -22.59 -18.67 -24.36
CA TYR A 78 -23.68 -18.88 -25.31
C TYR A 78 -23.33 -18.25 -26.68
N ASN A 79 -23.22 -19.08 -27.71
CA ASN A 79 -22.91 -18.64 -29.07
C ASN A 79 -24.20 -18.51 -29.90
N SER A 80 -24.59 -17.28 -30.20
CA SER A 80 -25.76 -16.97 -31.04
C SER A 80 -25.44 -17.11 -32.54
N GLY A 81 -25.19 -18.34 -32.98
CA GLY A 81 -25.06 -18.69 -34.40
C GLY A 81 -26.39 -18.58 -35.16
N THR A 82 -26.33 -18.33 -36.47
CA THR A 82 -27.51 -17.97 -37.29
C THR A 82 -28.52 -19.09 -37.55
N ASN A 83 -28.26 -20.34 -37.15
CA ASN A 83 -29.25 -21.43 -37.24
C ASN A 83 -29.04 -22.58 -36.23
N SER A 84 -28.19 -22.42 -35.21
CA SER A 84 -28.07 -23.37 -34.11
C SER A 84 -27.60 -22.68 -32.83
N TYR A 85 -28.41 -22.76 -31.78
CA TYR A 85 -28.05 -22.30 -30.45
C TYR A 85 -27.07 -23.29 -29.84
N THR A 86 -25.82 -22.87 -29.62
CA THR A 86 -24.77 -23.73 -29.08
C THR A 86 -24.10 -23.08 -27.88
N VAL A 87 -23.82 -23.87 -26.84
CA VAL A 87 -23.12 -23.44 -25.63
C VAL A 87 -21.79 -24.16 -25.58
N ALA A 88 -20.71 -23.41 -25.37
CA ALA A 88 -19.36 -23.95 -25.30
C ALA A 88 -18.78 -23.74 -23.89
N TYR A 89 -17.97 -24.69 -23.42
CA TYR A 89 -17.20 -24.53 -22.18
C TYR A 89 -16.22 -23.36 -22.30
N SER A 90 -16.18 -22.49 -21.30
CA SER A 90 -15.11 -21.51 -21.11
C SER A 90 -15.00 -21.12 -19.64
N THR A 91 -13.77 -20.90 -19.16
CA THR A 91 -13.47 -20.64 -17.75
C THR A 91 -14.01 -19.31 -17.22
N ASP A 92 -14.27 -18.38 -18.14
CA ASP A 92 -14.86 -17.05 -18.00
C ASP A 92 -16.36 -17.01 -18.35
N GLY A 93 -17.01 -18.17 -18.48
CA GLY A 93 -18.37 -18.28 -19.02
C GLY A 93 -19.48 -17.76 -18.10
N ASN A 94 -20.40 -16.99 -18.68
CA ASN A 94 -21.56 -16.37 -17.99
C ASN A 94 -22.70 -17.35 -17.66
N TYR A 95 -22.54 -18.66 -17.91
CA TYR A 95 -23.56 -19.68 -17.66
C TYR A 95 -22.98 -20.89 -16.94
N TYR A 96 -23.77 -21.49 -16.06
CA TYR A 96 -23.52 -22.82 -15.51
C TYR A 96 -23.95 -23.89 -16.50
N VAL A 97 -23.08 -24.87 -16.74
CA VAL A 97 -23.29 -25.97 -17.69
C VAL A 97 -22.82 -27.31 -17.12
N PHE A 98 -23.49 -28.40 -17.47
CA PHE A 98 -23.03 -29.74 -17.14
C PHE A 98 -22.26 -30.34 -18.33
N VAL A 99 -21.12 -30.97 -18.05
CA VAL A 99 -20.19 -31.47 -19.08
C VAL A 99 -19.82 -32.92 -18.77
N ASP A 100 -19.92 -33.81 -19.75
CA ASP A 100 -19.52 -35.23 -19.59
C ASP A 100 -17.99 -35.44 -19.80
N GLN A 101 -17.56 -36.70 -19.73
CA GLN A 101 -16.17 -37.09 -19.94
C GLN A 101 -15.67 -36.95 -21.39
N ALA A 102 -16.57 -36.77 -22.37
CA ALA A 102 -16.25 -36.48 -23.77
C ALA A 102 -16.24 -34.98 -24.09
N ASN A 103 -16.59 -34.12 -23.12
CA ASN A 103 -16.86 -32.69 -23.24
C ASN A 103 -18.18 -32.34 -23.99
N THR A 104 -19.13 -33.27 -24.05
CA THR A 104 -20.51 -32.96 -24.46
C THR A 104 -21.15 -32.03 -23.44
N VAL A 105 -21.70 -30.91 -23.91
CA VAL A 105 -22.37 -29.90 -23.07
C VAL A 105 -23.86 -30.21 -22.96
N TYR A 106 -24.34 -30.35 -21.73
CA TYR A 106 -25.75 -30.51 -21.37
C TYR A 106 -26.27 -29.21 -20.77
N GLY A 107 -27.36 -28.70 -21.33
CA GLY A 107 -27.89 -27.37 -21.04
C GLY A 107 -29.18 -27.41 -20.24
N LEU A 108 -29.30 -26.53 -19.26
CA LEU A 108 -30.59 -26.25 -18.63
C LEU A 108 -31.47 -25.53 -19.65
N SER A 109 -32.58 -26.16 -20.05
CA SER A 109 -33.40 -25.75 -21.20
C SER A 109 -34.22 -24.47 -20.99
N ASN A 110 -34.11 -23.85 -19.82
CA ASN A 110 -34.73 -22.58 -19.46
C ASN A 110 -33.65 -21.58 -19.05
N ARG A 111 -33.88 -20.28 -19.27
CA ARG A 111 -32.84 -19.22 -19.21
C ARG A 111 -32.31 -18.87 -17.80
N GLY A 112 -32.56 -19.70 -16.80
CA GLY A 112 -32.23 -19.46 -15.38
C GLY A 112 -30.84 -19.94 -14.93
N ALA A 113 -29.99 -20.38 -15.86
CA ALA A 113 -28.67 -20.94 -15.57
C ALA A 113 -27.50 -19.95 -15.78
N PHE A 114 -27.74 -18.66 -15.54
CA PHE A 114 -26.65 -17.68 -15.54
C PHE A 114 -25.74 -17.92 -14.32
N LYS A 115 -24.45 -17.70 -14.53
CA LYS A 115 -23.53 -17.37 -13.45
C LYS A 115 -23.65 -15.86 -13.26
N GLU A 116 -24.16 -15.45 -12.11
CA GLU A 116 -24.08 -14.06 -11.65
C GLU A 116 -22.81 -13.92 -10.80
N ASP A 117 -22.23 -12.72 -10.70
CA ASP A 117 -21.00 -12.51 -9.91
C ASP A 117 -21.20 -12.71 -8.40
N LEU A 118 -22.45 -12.92 -7.99
CA LEU A 118 -22.92 -13.12 -6.62
C LEU A 118 -23.41 -14.55 -6.35
N SER A 119 -23.32 -15.47 -7.32
CA SER A 119 -23.68 -16.89 -7.16
C SER A 119 -22.43 -17.78 -7.05
N GLU A 120 -22.36 -18.61 -6.01
CA GLU A 120 -21.22 -19.53 -5.78
C GLU A 120 -21.36 -20.89 -6.48
N GLY A 121 -22.56 -21.20 -7.02
CA GLY A 121 -22.85 -22.48 -7.65
C GLY A 121 -24.31 -22.62 -8.07
N LEU A 122 -24.82 -23.86 -8.08
CA LEU A 122 -26.23 -24.18 -8.27
C LEU A 122 -26.84 -24.85 -7.03
N GLU A 123 -28.04 -24.46 -6.65
CA GLU A 123 -28.87 -25.09 -5.62
C GLU A 123 -29.94 -25.96 -6.28
N VAL A 124 -30.16 -27.19 -5.79
CA VAL A 124 -31.21 -28.09 -6.30
C VAL A 124 -32.58 -27.70 -5.73
N GLN A 125 -33.50 -27.33 -6.62
CA GLN A 125 -34.81 -26.76 -6.25
C GLN A 125 -35.94 -27.81 -6.27
N SER A 126 -35.85 -28.84 -7.12
CA SER A 126 -36.77 -29.98 -7.10
C SER A 126 -36.16 -31.22 -7.77
N VAL A 127 -36.61 -32.40 -7.32
CA VAL A 127 -36.24 -33.72 -7.86
C VAL A 127 -37.51 -34.54 -8.04
N GLU A 128 -38.16 -34.44 -9.20
CA GLU A 128 -39.46 -35.07 -9.47
C GLU A 128 -39.48 -35.84 -10.79
N ASN A 129 -40.01 -37.06 -10.78
CA ASN A 129 -40.21 -37.91 -11.97
C ASN A 129 -38.96 -38.12 -12.86
N GLY A 130 -37.75 -37.99 -12.28
CA GLY A 130 -36.47 -38.09 -12.99
C GLY A 130 -36.02 -36.81 -13.71
N VAL A 131 -36.68 -35.68 -13.43
CA VAL A 131 -36.25 -34.34 -13.81
C VAL A 131 -35.74 -33.63 -12.56
N ILE A 132 -34.64 -32.89 -12.69
CA ILE A 132 -34.09 -32.03 -11.63
C ILE A 132 -34.15 -30.58 -12.09
N THR A 133 -34.55 -29.68 -11.19
CA THR A 133 -34.48 -28.24 -11.39
C THR A 133 -33.43 -27.62 -10.47
N PHE A 134 -32.76 -26.57 -10.96
CA PHE A 134 -31.67 -25.88 -10.28
C PHE A 134 -31.89 -24.36 -10.35
N ALA A 135 -31.52 -23.63 -9.31
CA ALA A 135 -31.35 -22.18 -9.31
C ALA A 135 -29.88 -21.82 -9.01
N PRO A 136 -29.41 -20.59 -9.27
CA PRO A 136 -28.12 -20.12 -8.76
C PRO A 136 -28.10 -20.16 -7.23
N TYR A 137 -27.06 -20.74 -6.62
CA TYR A 137 -26.89 -20.75 -5.17
C TYR A 137 -26.36 -19.40 -4.68
N LEU A 138 -27.07 -18.82 -3.71
CA LEU A 138 -26.88 -17.45 -3.23
C LEU A 138 -26.73 -17.45 -1.69
N PRO A 139 -25.50 -17.40 -1.14
CA PRO A 139 -25.27 -17.50 0.30
C PRO A 139 -25.69 -16.22 1.07
N SER A 140 -27.00 -16.06 1.27
CA SER A 140 -27.62 -15.04 2.15
C SER A 140 -27.31 -13.57 1.85
N HIS A 141 -27.57 -13.12 0.61
CA HIS A 141 -27.57 -11.70 0.24
C HIS A 141 -28.98 -11.07 0.35
N THR A 142 -29.08 -9.75 0.56
CA THR A 142 -30.34 -8.99 0.80
C THR A 142 -30.48 -7.80 -0.14
N LEU A 143 -31.69 -7.51 -0.65
CA LEU A 143 -31.88 -6.61 -1.82
C LEU A 143 -33.02 -5.59 -1.75
N THR A 144 -32.93 -4.64 -2.68
CA THR A 144 -33.68 -3.37 -2.77
C THR A 144 -34.26 -3.15 -4.16
N TYR A 145 -35.41 -2.46 -4.24
CA TYR A 145 -36.03 -2.00 -5.50
C TYR A 145 -36.54 -0.55 -5.32
N LYS A 146 -36.64 0.23 -6.41
CA LYS A 146 -37.23 1.59 -6.43
C LYS A 146 -38.28 1.73 -7.55
N TYR A 147 -39.03 2.83 -7.53
CA TYR A 147 -40.07 3.19 -8.50
C TYR A 147 -39.89 4.66 -8.94
N ASP A 148 -40.18 4.97 -10.21
CA ASP A 148 -40.03 6.28 -10.85
C ASP A 148 -41.39 6.99 -10.99
N SER A 149 -41.47 8.26 -10.59
CA SER A 149 -42.69 9.08 -10.57
C SER A 149 -42.86 10.03 -11.75
N ASP A 150 -41.81 10.29 -12.53
CA ASP A 150 -41.69 11.60 -13.21
C ASP A 150 -42.01 11.57 -14.72
N ASN A 151 -42.45 10.43 -15.26
CA ASN A 151 -42.78 10.28 -16.70
C ASN A 151 -44.17 9.65 -16.97
N PRO A 152 -45.20 10.46 -17.25
CA PRO A 152 -46.59 10.00 -17.32
C PRO A 152 -46.99 9.22 -18.59
N GLN A 153 -46.06 8.85 -19.50
CA GLN A 153 -46.38 8.00 -20.66
C GLN A 153 -46.15 6.49 -20.44
N TYR A 154 -45.39 6.06 -19.44
CA TYR A 154 -45.04 4.64 -19.25
C TYR A 154 -44.99 4.22 -17.75
N PRO A 155 -46.15 4.02 -17.09
CA PRO A 155 -46.22 3.84 -15.63
C PRO A 155 -45.80 2.45 -15.11
N ASP A 156 -45.63 1.44 -15.98
CA ASP A 156 -45.53 0.04 -15.57
C ASP A 156 -44.14 -0.60 -15.83
N TYR A 157 -43.03 -0.02 -15.36
CA TYR A 157 -41.68 -0.60 -15.57
C TYR A 157 -40.80 -0.64 -14.31
N VAL A 158 -39.96 -1.68 -14.21
CA VAL A 158 -38.94 -1.88 -13.17
C VAL A 158 -37.54 -1.94 -13.79
N VAL A 159 -36.58 -1.34 -13.09
CA VAL A 159 -35.16 -1.13 -13.42
C VAL A 159 -34.31 -1.48 -12.17
N ASN A 160 -33.02 -1.74 -12.37
CA ASN A 160 -31.99 -2.08 -11.38
C ASN A 160 -30.81 -1.05 -11.50
N ASP A 161 -29.54 -1.43 -11.71
CA ASP A 161 -28.37 -0.52 -11.63
C ASP A 161 -27.56 -0.29 -12.94
N ALA A 162 -28.02 -0.76 -14.10
CA ALA A 162 -27.32 -0.71 -15.42
C ALA A 162 -28.25 -0.58 -16.68
N ASN A 163 -29.54 -0.32 -16.44
CA ASN A 163 -30.68 0.04 -17.30
C ASN A 163 -31.57 -1.03 -18.05
N LYS A 164 -31.76 -2.30 -17.62
CA LYS A 164 -32.87 -3.17 -18.12
C LYS A 164 -34.21 -2.47 -17.89
N ARG A 165 -35.15 -2.61 -18.83
CA ARG A 165 -36.56 -2.27 -18.62
C ARG A 165 -37.42 -3.53 -18.65
N SER A 166 -38.03 -3.88 -17.53
CA SER A 166 -38.98 -5.00 -17.41
C SER A 166 -40.37 -4.49 -17.06
N LYS A 167 -41.45 -5.08 -17.60
CA LYS A 167 -42.81 -4.52 -17.51
C LYS A 167 -43.62 -5.14 -16.36
N ALA A 168 -44.24 -4.31 -15.53
CA ALA A 168 -45.07 -4.70 -14.39
C ALA A 168 -46.52 -5.07 -14.79
N LEU A 169 -47.25 -5.69 -13.87
CA LEU A 169 -48.66 -6.09 -14.02
C LEU A 169 -49.53 -5.44 -12.93
N THR A 170 -50.78 -5.12 -13.26
CA THR A 170 -51.62 -4.21 -12.47
C THR A 170 -52.64 -4.90 -11.55
N SER A 171 -52.65 -4.46 -10.28
CA SER A 171 -53.69 -4.65 -9.24
C SER A 171 -53.82 -6.01 -8.54
N MET A 172 -54.47 -5.99 -7.36
CA MET A 172 -54.66 -7.11 -6.44
C MET A 172 -56.08 -7.08 -5.81
N PRO A 173 -56.65 -8.24 -5.40
CA PRO A 173 -57.94 -8.28 -4.72
C PRO A 173 -57.80 -7.94 -3.22
N ALA A 174 -58.82 -7.29 -2.66
CA ALA A 174 -58.82 -6.88 -1.25
C ALA A 174 -59.15 -8.04 -0.30
N GLY A 175 -58.41 -8.16 0.81
CA GLY A 175 -58.80 -8.98 1.97
C GLY A 175 -57.86 -10.14 2.37
N TRP A 176 -56.62 -10.21 1.88
CA TRP A 176 -55.68 -11.29 2.23
C TRP A 176 -54.73 -10.93 3.39
N ILE A 177 -54.29 -11.95 4.15
CA ILE A 177 -53.34 -11.87 5.28
C ILE A 177 -52.44 -13.10 5.26
N ALA A 178 -51.13 -12.93 5.49
CA ALA A 178 -50.15 -14.02 5.54
C ALA A 178 -50.14 -14.76 6.90
N PRO A 179 -49.87 -16.09 6.92
CA PRO A 179 -49.64 -16.83 8.15
C PRO A 179 -48.21 -16.61 8.69
N GLU A 180 -48.05 -16.60 10.01
CA GLU A 180 -46.75 -16.37 10.66
C GLU A 180 -45.74 -17.51 10.40
N GLY A 181 -44.45 -17.15 10.28
CA GLY A 181 -43.34 -18.07 10.48
C GLY A 181 -42.81 -18.84 9.26
N LYS A 182 -43.14 -18.45 8.01
CA LYS A 182 -42.49 -19.00 6.80
C LYS A 182 -42.01 -17.96 5.81
N VAL A 183 -40.79 -18.16 5.33
CA VAL A 183 -40.16 -17.46 4.20
C VAL A 183 -40.31 -18.36 2.96
N LEU A 184 -40.58 -17.77 1.79
CA LEU A 184 -40.83 -18.48 0.53
C LEU A 184 -39.91 -17.92 -0.55
N CYS A 185 -39.14 -18.77 -1.22
CA CYS A 185 -38.02 -18.36 -2.07
C CYS A 185 -38.37 -18.36 -3.58
N GLY A 186 -37.77 -17.41 -4.32
CA GLY A 186 -37.19 -17.71 -5.64
C GLY A 186 -37.65 -16.93 -6.88
N TRP A 187 -36.74 -16.93 -7.87
CA TRP A 187 -36.91 -16.76 -9.32
C TRP A 187 -37.16 -15.35 -9.92
N LEU A 188 -36.25 -14.94 -10.81
CA LEU A 188 -36.35 -13.75 -11.68
C LEU A 188 -37.06 -14.05 -13.00
N PHE A 189 -37.63 -13.01 -13.63
CA PHE A 189 -37.95 -12.97 -15.06
C PHE A 189 -37.07 -11.94 -15.79
N HIS A 190 -36.54 -12.30 -16.96
CA HIS A 190 -35.72 -11.42 -17.79
C HIS A 190 -36.54 -10.83 -18.95
N ASN A 191 -36.69 -9.51 -19.01
CA ASN A 191 -37.09 -8.82 -20.24
C ASN A 191 -35.84 -8.29 -20.97
N ALA A 192 -35.75 -8.54 -22.28
CA ALA A 192 -34.53 -8.25 -23.04
C ALA A 192 -34.53 -6.80 -23.56
N THR A 193 -33.49 -6.02 -23.24
CA THR A 193 -32.94 -4.96 -24.14
C THR A 193 -31.64 -4.28 -23.67
N TRP A 194 -31.37 -4.16 -22.36
CA TRP A 194 -30.22 -3.44 -21.77
C TRP A 194 -29.62 -4.25 -20.61
N GLY A 195 -28.38 -4.02 -20.13
CA GLY A 195 -27.78 -4.81 -19.01
C GLY A 195 -28.44 -4.54 -17.64
N GLU A 196 -28.48 -5.52 -16.72
CA GLU A 196 -28.95 -5.44 -15.29
C GLU A 196 -29.38 -6.80 -14.69
N THR A 197 -29.34 -6.91 -13.36
CA THR A 197 -29.60 -8.14 -12.56
C THR A 197 -30.05 -7.80 -11.13
N ALA A 198 -31.27 -8.21 -10.71
CA ALA A 198 -31.78 -7.97 -9.34
C ALA A 198 -32.19 -9.28 -8.63
N LEU A 199 -31.35 -9.72 -7.70
CA LEU A 199 -31.48 -10.93 -6.85
C LEU A 199 -32.72 -10.90 -5.91
N GLY A 200 -32.89 -11.99 -5.15
CA GLY A 200 -34.16 -12.38 -4.52
C GLY A 200 -34.64 -11.63 -3.27
N ALA A 201 -35.96 -11.67 -3.08
CA ALA A 201 -36.72 -11.32 -1.90
C ALA A 201 -37.89 -12.33 -1.74
N PRO A 202 -38.49 -12.50 -0.54
CA PRO A 202 -39.47 -13.57 -0.32
C PRO A 202 -40.87 -13.26 -0.85
N ILE A 203 -41.54 -14.29 -1.37
CA ILE A 203 -42.82 -14.20 -2.09
C ILE A 203 -43.95 -14.88 -1.30
N SER A 204 -45.06 -14.19 -1.07
CA SER A 204 -46.29 -14.86 -0.62
C SER A 204 -47.09 -15.37 -1.83
N ILE A 205 -47.37 -16.68 -1.86
CA ILE A 205 -48.20 -17.32 -2.89
C ILE A 205 -49.65 -17.40 -2.41
N THR A 206 -50.57 -16.89 -3.23
CA THR A 206 -52.02 -17.08 -3.05
C THR A 206 -52.62 -17.77 -4.26
N LYS A 207 -53.89 -18.17 -4.18
CA LYS A 207 -54.62 -18.76 -5.31
C LYS A 207 -54.71 -17.81 -6.52
N ASP A 208 -54.61 -16.51 -6.28
CA ASP A 208 -54.93 -15.46 -7.24
C ASP A 208 -53.72 -14.56 -7.60
N GLY A 209 -52.51 -14.85 -7.09
CA GLY A 209 -51.28 -14.17 -7.50
C GLY A 209 -50.05 -14.27 -6.55
N ILE A 210 -48.93 -13.69 -7.01
CA ILE A 210 -47.62 -13.52 -6.34
C ILE A 210 -47.31 -12.03 -6.12
N TYR A 211 -46.95 -11.62 -4.89
CA TYR A 211 -46.61 -10.22 -4.51
C TYR A 211 -45.29 -10.15 -3.72
N ALA A 212 -44.57 -9.02 -3.81
CA ALA A 212 -43.27 -8.74 -3.16
C ALA A 212 -43.14 -7.25 -2.74
N THR A 213 -42.24 -6.94 -1.80
CA THR A 213 -42.02 -5.58 -1.26
C THR A 213 -40.52 -5.25 -1.07
N PRO A 214 -40.06 -4.01 -1.33
CA PRO A 214 -38.64 -3.63 -1.25
C PRO A 214 -38.14 -3.36 0.18
N LEU A 215 -36.92 -3.81 0.49
CA LEU A 215 -36.12 -3.38 1.64
C LEU A 215 -35.08 -2.37 1.17
N TRP A 216 -34.83 -1.27 1.89
CA TRP A 216 -33.81 -0.28 1.51
C TRP A 216 -32.48 -0.58 2.24
N VAL A 217 -31.37 -0.73 1.50
CA VAL A 217 -30.02 -0.77 2.09
C VAL A 217 -29.51 0.65 2.29
N GLU A 218 -29.07 0.96 3.50
CA GLU A 218 -28.43 2.24 3.83
C GLU A 218 -27.01 2.31 3.23
N SER A 219 -26.76 3.33 2.41
CA SER A 219 -25.42 3.73 1.93
C SER A 219 -24.80 4.77 2.86
N TYR A 220 -23.48 4.83 2.93
CA TYR A 220 -22.74 5.80 3.75
C TYR A 220 -22.18 7.00 2.95
N GLY A 221 -22.53 7.14 1.67
CA GLY A 221 -21.97 8.20 0.81
C GLY A 221 -20.45 8.08 0.64
N LEU A 222 -19.96 6.83 0.58
CA LEU A 222 -18.56 6.47 0.45
C LEU A 222 -18.42 5.35 -0.58
N TRP A 223 -17.47 5.49 -1.50
CA TRP A 223 -17.01 4.43 -2.38
C TRP A 223 -15.50 4.28 -2.26
N VAL A 224 -15.03 3.03 -2.29
CA VAL A 224 -13.60 2.68 -2.21
C VAL A 224 -13.26 1.82 -3.42
N GLY A 225 -12.50 2.40 -4.35
CA GLY A 225 -12.46 1.93 -5.72
C GLY A 225 -13.88 1.87 -6.32
N ASP A 226 -14.17 0.76 -6.98
CA ASP A 226 -15.45 0.52 -7.65
C ASP A 226 -16.52 -0.05 -6.69
N THR A 227 -16.28 -0.05 -5.37
CA THR A 227 -17.17 -0.64 -4.36
C THR A 227 -17.87 0.40 -3.49
N ALA A 228 -19.20 0.42 -3.55
CA ALA A 228 -20.05 1.21 -2.66
C ALA A 228 -20.00 0.69 -1.21
N VAL A 229 -19.76 1.59 -0.25
CA VAL A 229 -19.72 1.25 1.18
C VAL A 229 -21.13 1.42 1.78
N THR A 230 -21.69 0.31 2.25
CA THR A 230 -23.08 0.22 2.73
C THR A 230 -23.18 -0.48 4.07
N LYS A 231 -24.35 -0.44 4.70
CA LYS A 231 -24.65 -1.17 5.95
C LYS A 231 -24.24 -2.64 5.93
N ASN A 232 -24.35 -3.28 4.76
CA ASN A 232 -24.05 -4.69 4.53
C ASN A 232 -22.63 -4.92 3.97
N LYS A 233 -21.99 -3.90 3.38
CA LYS A 233 -20.65 -3.96 2.77
C LYS A 233 -19.75 -2.87 3.35
N LYS A 234 -19.15 -3.17 4.50
CA LYS A 234 -18.27 -2.27 5.27
C LYS A 234 -16.77 -2.57 5.11
N SER A 235 -16.38 -3.57 4.31
CA SER A 235 -14.98 -3.94 4.12
C SER A 235 -14.76 -4.78 2.87
N ASP A 236 -13.54 -4.72 2.33
CA ASP A 236 -13.01 -5.64 1.32
C ASP A 236 -11.49 -5.78 1.46
N TYR A 237 -10.81 -6.36 0.47
CA TYR A 237 -9.37 -6.46 0.43
C TYR A 237 -8.69 -5.09 0.62
N GLY A 238 -7.84 -5.00 1.65
CA GLY A 238 -7.07 -3.80 1.96
C GLY A 238 -7.83 -2.67 2.66
N TRP A 239 -9.17 -2.72 2.82
CA TRP A 239 -9.92 -1.63 3.43
C TRP A 239 -11.11 -2.05 4.31
N SER A 240 -11.42 -1.24 5.32
CA SER A 240 -12.61 -1.37 6.15
C SER A 240 -13.12 0.00 6.61
N TYR A 241 -14.42 0.10 6.87
CA TYR A 241 -15.08 1.35 7.25
C TYR A 241 -15.92 1.19 8.51
N ASP A 242 -15.66 2.04 9.50
CA ASP A 242 -16.45 2.18 10.72
C ASP A 242 -17.41 3.38 10.60
N PRO A 243 -18.74 3.15 10.51
CA PRO A 243 -19.72 4.23 10.46
C PRO A 243 -19.90 4.97 11.79
N ASP A 244 -19.60 4.33 12.93
CA ASP A 244 -19.84 4.94 14.25
C ASP A 244 -18.82 6.06 14.54
N SER A 245 -17.67 6.02 13.85
CA SER A 245 -16.64 7.07 13.89
C SER A 245 -16.42 7.79 12.55
N ASN A 246 -17.12 7.42 11.47
CA ASN A 246 -16.88 7.88 10.08
C ASN A 246 -15.41 7.70 9.64
N THR A 247 -14.84 6.51 9.88
CA THR A 247 -13.42 6.21 9.63
C THR A 247 -13.23 5.10 8.60
N LEU A 248 -12.60 5.45 7.47
CA LEU A 248 -12.07 4.50 6.49
C LEU A 248 -10.64 4.10 6.88
N THR A 249 -10.41 2.82 7.16
CA THR A 249 -9.07 2.26 7.36
C THR A 249 -8.55 1.67 6.05
N LEU A 250 -7.32 2.04 5.68
CA LEU A 250 -6.56 1.46 4.57
C LEU A 250 -5.35 0.70 5.15
N ASN A 251 -5.20 -0.57 4.75
CA ASN A 251 -4.14 -1.46 5.22
C ASN A 251 -3.66 -2.38 4.09
N ASN A 252 -2.69 -1.91 3.33
CA ASN A 252 -2.26 -2.52 2.06
C ASN A 252 -3.37 -2.52 1.00
N PHE A 253 -4.08 -1.40 0.92
CA PHE A 253 -5.03 -1.09 -0.15
C PHE A 253 -4.29 -0.69 -1.42
N PHE A 254 -4.57 -1.37 -2.53
CA PHE A 254 -4.01 -1.06 -3.84
C PHE A 254 -5.16 -0.92 -4.84
N TYR A 255 -5.31 0.25 -5.44
CA TYR A 255 -6.31 0.50 -6.49
C TYR A 255 -5.64 1.04 -7.76
N SER A 256 -6.02 0.45 -8.90
CA SER A 256 -5.77 1.00 -10.23
C SER A 256 -7.06 0.84 -11.04
N GLY A 257 -7.69 1.96 -11.38
CA GLY A 257 -9.04 1.96 -11.96
C GLY A 257 -9.58 3.37 -12.20
N VAL A 258 -10.75 3.48 -12.80
CA VAL A 258 -11.30 4.76 -13.29
C VAL A 258 -11.85 5.68 -12.19
N GLY A 259 -11.99 5.17 -10.96
CA GLY A 259 -12.62 5.85 -9.85
C GLY A 259 -14.14 5.96 -10.01
N HIS A 260 -14.81 6.29 -8.91
CA HIS A 260 -16.25 6.44 -8.84
C HIS A 260 -16.70 7.92 -8.92
N ASN A 261 -17.94 8.14 -9.38
CA ASN A 261 -18.62 9.42 -9.35
C ASN A 261 -20.16 9.24 -9.45
N ASP A 262 -20.90 9.58 -8.39
CA ASP A 262 -22.38 9.50 -8.36
C ASP A 262 -23.08 10.75 -8.96
N ASN A 263 -22.35 11.83 -9.29
CA ASN A 263 -22.94 13.09 -9.72
C ASN A 263 -22.48 13.49 -11.14
N ALA A 264 -23.40 13.45 -12.10
CA ALA A 264 -23.14 13.80 -13.50
C ALA A 264 -22.80 15.30 -13.74
N GLU A 265 -23.10 16.20 -12.80
CA GLU A 265 -22.65 17.60 -12.84
C GLU A 265 -21.25 17.79 -12.24
N ASN A 266 -20.80 16.84 -11.42
CA ASN A 266 -19.45 16.81 -10.87
C ASN A 266 -18.49 16.15 -11.87
N PRO A 267 -17.40 16.81 -12.31
CA PRO A 267 -16.40 16.18 -13.16
C PRO A 267 -15.42 15.28 -12.40
N HIS A 268 -15.48 15.20 -11.07
CA HIS A 268 -14.48 14.47 -10.29
C HIS A 268 -14.79 12.99 -10.14
N TYR A 269 -13.86 12.15 -10.62
CA TYR A 269 -13.87 10.71 -10.42
C TYR A 269 -12.82 10.37 -9.37
N GLY A 270 -13.23 9.75 -8.26
CA GLY A 270 -12.36 9.47 -7.11
C GLY A 270 -12.01 7.99 -6.98
N GLY A 271 -10.73 7.66 -6.84
CA GLY A 271 -10.31 6.30 -6.42
C GLY A 271 -10.80 5.95 -5.01
N ILE A 272 -10.99 6.96 -4.17
CA ILE A 272 -11.95 7.02 -3.07
C ILE A 272 -12.86 8.20 -3.35
N TYR A 273 -14.17 8.04 -3.22
CA TYR A 273 -15.16 9.10 -3.43
C TYR A 273 -16.05 9.22 -2.18
N TYR A 274 -16.23 10.44 -1.66
CA TYR A 274 -17.05 10.69 -0.48
C TYR A 274 -18.00 11.90 -0.65
N ASP A 275 -19.29 11.66 -0.43
CA ASP A 275 -20.33 12.68 -0.35
C ASP A 275 -21.27 12.52 0.87
N GLY A 276 -20.98 11.58 1.77
CA GLY A 276 -21.65 11.39 3.06
C GLY A 276 -21.59 12.63 3.97
N GLU A 277 -22.36 12.65 5.06
CA GLU A 277 -22.66 13.91 5.74
C GLU A 277 -21.57 14.47 6.68
N ASP A 278 -20.69 13.62 7.22
CA ASP A 278 -19.73 13.99 8.27
C ASP A 278 -18.28 14.09 7.74
N PRO A 279 -17.35 14.79 8.44
CA PRO A 279 -15.94 14.81 8.09
C PRO A 279 -15.32 13.40 8.05
N LEU A 280 -14.77 13.01 6.89
CA LEU A 280 -14.20 11.68 6.66
C LEU A 280 -12.81 11.56 7.31
N LYS A 281 -12.64 10.55 8.16
CA LYS A 281 -11.32 10.15 8.68
C LYS A 281 -10.77 9.02 7.83
N ILE A 282 -9.49 9.11 7.47
CA ILE A 282 -8.76 8.04 6.80
C ILE A 282 -7.60 7.61 7.70
N GLN A 283 -7.53 6.32 7.99
CA GLN A 283 -6.54 5.71 8.87
C GLN A 283 -5.62 4.81 8.03
N ILE A 284 -4.37 5.21 7.79
CA ILE A 284 -3.44 4.49 6.91
C ILE A 284 -2.43 3.63 7.69
N SER A 285 -2.27 2.39 7.22
CA SER A 285 -1.33 1.39 7.74
C SER A 285 -0.82 0.52 6.60
N GLY A 286 0.32 -0.16 6.77
CA GLY A 286 0.98 -0.87 5.67
C GLY A 286 1.40 0.09 4.54
N ASN A 287 1.44 -0.40 3.31
CA ASN A 287 1.71 0.43 2.12
C ASN A 287 0.49 0.48 1.21
N ASN A 288 -0.06 1.68 0.96
CA ASN A 288 -1.28 1.84 0.17
C ASN A 288 -0.99 2.65 -1.10
N SER A 289 -1.65 2.33 -2.21
CA SER A 289 -1.58 3.14 -3.44
C SER A 289 -2.92 3.30 -4.14
N ILE A 290 -3.09 4.45 -4.79
CA ILE A 290 -4.25 4.80 -5.61
C ILE A 290 -3.76 5.40 -6.93
N GLU A 291 -3.87 4.62 -8.00
CA GLU A 291 -3.72 5.08 -9.39
C GLU A 291 -5.12 5.28 -9.97
N ASN A 292 -5.54 6.53 -10.17
CA ASN A 292 -6.74 6.77 -10.97
C ASN A 292 -6.34 6.71 -12.45
N THR A 293 -7.01 5.90 -13.26
CA THR A 293 -6.68 5.68 -14.68
C THR A 293 -7.64 6.35 -15.67
N HIS A 294 -8.65 7.09 -15.19
CA HIS A 294 -9.66 7.72 -16.04
C HIS A 294 -9.06 8.79 -16.97
N THR A 295 -9.35 8.70 -18.27
CA THR A 295 -8.64 9.44 -19.34
C THR A 295 -9.33 10.74 -19.79
N ALA A 296 -10.34 11.18 -19.03
CA ALA A 296 -11.10 12.42 -19.25
C ALA A 296 -11.54 13.03 -17.91
N ASN A 297 -12.34 14.10 -17.92
CA ASN A 297 -12.92 14.75 -16.73
C ASN A 297 -11.84 15.21 -15.72
N LEU A 298 -12.07 15.17 -14.40
CA LEU A 298 -11.09 15.55 -13.37
C LEU A 298 -10.79 14.37 -12.43
N PRO A 299 -9.98 13.38 -12.87
CA PRO A 299 -9.63 12.21 -12.06
C PRO A 299 -8.84 12.63 -10.82
N CYS A 300 -9.10 11.96 -9.71
CA CYS A 300 -8.41 12.16 -8.44
C CYS A 300 -8.23 10.85 -7.69
N GLY A 301 -7.22 10.80 -6.80
CA GLY A 301 -7.05 9.69 -5.88
C GLY A 301 -8.14 9.69 -4.81
N ILE A 302 -8.45 10.85 -4.24
CA ILE A 302 -9.51 11.03 -3.25
C ILE A 302 -10.37 12.25 -3.60
N TYR A 303 -11.67 12.06 -3.72
CA TYR A 303 -12.69 13.12 -3.75
C TYR A 303 -13.47 13.16 -2.44
N SER A 304 -13.75 14.36 -1.92
CA SER A 304 -14.66 14.55 -0.78
C SER A 304 -15.42 15.87 -0.88
N THR A 305 -16.70 15.88 -0.46
CA THR A 305 -17.48 17.11 -0.20
C THR A 305 -17.39 17.61 1.25
N LYS A 306 -16.76 16.82 2.13
CA LYS A 306 -16.57 17.09 3.56
C LYS A 306 -15.08 17.12 3.94
N ASP A 307 -14.76 17.69 5.09
CA ASP A 307 -13.37 17.85 5.54
C ASP A 307 -12.70 16.47 5.71
N VAL A 308 -11.51 16.27 5.13
CA VAL A 308 -10.77 14.99 5.14
C VAL A 308 -9.62 15.05 6.14
N THR A 309 -9.53 14.06 7.04
CA THR A 309 -8.43 13.95 8.02
C THR A 309 -7.69 12.63 7.88
N ILE A 310 -6.41 12.66 7.49
CA ILE A 310 -5.55 11.48 7.36
C ILE A 310 -4.65 11.31 8.60
N ASN A 311 -4.57 10.09 9.10
CA ASN A 311 -3.81 9.69 10.29
C ASN A 311 -3.14 8.33 10.04
N GLY A 312 -2.02 8.03 10.73
CA GLY A 312 -1.50 6.67 10.85
C GLY A 312 0.02 6.54 10.76
N THR A 313 0.46 5.32 10.46
CA THR A 313 1.89 4.94 10.36
C THR A 313 2.24 4.27 9.03
N GLY A 314 1.25 4.07 8.16
CA GLY A 314 1.46 3.55 6.81
C GLY A 314 1.87 4.61 5.79
N THR A 315 2.15 4.14 4.58
CA THR A 315 2.31 5.00 3.40
C THR A 315 1.01 5.09 2.60
N LEU A 316 0.83 6.21 1.88
CA LEU A 316 -0.22 6.39 0.87
C LEU A 316 0.38 7.08 -0.36
N GLU A 317 0.49 6.36 -1.47
CA GLU A 317 0.91 6.90 -2.76
C GLU A 317 -0.31 7.21 -3.65
N ILE A 318 -0.38 8.41 -4.21
CA ILE A 318 -1.41 8.80 -5.19
C ILE A 318 -0.74 9.18 -6.51
N VAL A 319 -1.04 8.41 -7.56
CA VAL A 319 -0.44 8.53 -8.89
C VAL A 319 -1.46 9.09 -9.89
N ALA A 320 -1.01 10.00 -10.75
CA ALA A 320 -1.82 10.55 -11.84
C ALA A 320 -2.26 9.49 -12.85
N SER A 321 -3.48 9.69 -13.37
CA SER A 321 -3.86 9.18 -14.68
C SER A 321 -2.94 9.72 -15.79
N SER A 322 -3.04 9.11 -16.98
CA SER A 322 -2.50 9.69 -18.21
C SER A 322 -3.21 10.99 -18.64
N TYR A 323 -4.26 11.44 -17.93
CA TYR A 323 -4.94 12.69 -18.21
C TYR A 323 -4.18 13.89 -17.62
N THR A 324 -4.15 15.00 -18.37
CA THR A 324 -3.38 16.20 -18.02
C THR A 324 -3.98 17.03 -16.89
N LYS A 325 -5.12 16.62 -16.31
CA LYS A 325 -5.76 17.29 -15.17
C LYS A 325 -6.00 16.38 -13.96
N SER A 326 -5.20 15.33 -13.81
CA SER A 326 -5.27 14.44 -12.65
C SER A 326 -4.88 15.20 -11.38
N GLN A 327 -5.77 15.15 -10.40
CA GLN A 327 -5.59 15.68 -9.05
C GLN A 327 -5.08 14.57 -8.12
N GLY A 328 -4.54 14.93 -6.95
CA GLY A 328 -4.25 13.96 -5.89
C GLY A 328 -5.45 13.82 -4.96
N ILE A 329 -5.63 14.80 -4.09
CA ILE A 329 -6.81 14.92 -3.21
C ILE A 329 -7.61 16.17 -3.60
N TRP A 330 -8.94 16.04 -3.67
CA TRP A 330 -9.87 17.15 -3.93
C TRP A 330 -10.96 17.19 -2.85
N CYS A 331 -10.88 18.19 -1.98
CA CYS A 331 -11.88 18.49 -0.95
C CYS A 331 -12.71 19.71 -1.41
N ASP A 332 -13.87 19.47 -2.04
CA ASP A 332 -14.78 20.57 -2.41
C ASP A 332 -15.55 21.07 -1.19
N GLN A 333 -15.70 22.39 -1.09
CA GLN A 333 -16.27 23.09 0.06
C GLN A 333 -15.64 22.71 1.41
N ALA A 334 -14.43 22.11 1.41
CA ALA A 334 -13.89 21.37 2.53
C ALA A 334 -12.39 21.61 2.76
N ALA A 335 -11.90 21.27 3.96
CA ALA A 335 -10.51 21.35 4.37
C ALA A 335 -9.79 19.99 4.24
N PHE A 336 -8.46 20.02 4.22
CA PHE A 336 -7.60 18.84 4.30
C PHE A 336 -6.70 18.89 5.53
N THR A 337 -6.65 17.81 6.30
CA THR A 337 -5.77 17.69 7.47
C THR A 337 -4.95 16.40 7.40
N GLN A 338 -3.64 16.49 7.59
CA GLN A 338 -2.75 15.34 7.83
C GLN A 338 -2.18 15.45 9.25
N ASN A 339 -2.48 14.47 10.09
CA ASN A 339 -1.95 14.41 11.46
C ASN A 339 -0.73 13.49 11.58
N SER A 340 -0.62 12.49 10.71
CA SER A 340 0.45 11.48 10.72
C SER A 340 0.34 10.59 9.47
N GLY A 341 1.36 9.76 9.24
CA GLY A 341 1.47 8.89 8.07
C GLY A 341 2.23 9.56 6.93
N ASN A 342 2.64 8.75 5.95
CA ASN A 342 3.61 9.17 4.93
C ASN A 342 2.96 9.20 3.55
N ILE A 343 2.64 10.40 3.08
CA ILE A 343 1.83 10.62 1.88
C ILE A 343 2.72 11.11 0.74
N VAL A 344 2.66 10.42 -0.40
CA VAL A 344 3.37 10.78 -1.63
C VAL A 344 2.36 11.01 -2.74
N MET A 345 2.46 12.12 -3.46
CA MET A 345 1.57 12.42 -4.59
C MET A 345 2.36 12.85 -5.82
N ARG A 346 1.98 12.31 -6.98
CA ARG A 346 2.57 12.60 -8.30
C ARG A 346 1.46 12.90 -9.29
N THR A 347 1.02 14.17 -9.32
CA THR A 347 -0.19 14.59 -10.04
C THR A 347 0.13 15.47 -11.27
N THR A 348 -0.85 15.70 -12.14
CA THR A 348 -0.69 16.54 -13.35
C THR A 348 -1.36 17.91 -13.24
N SER A 349 -2.35 18.08 -12.35
CA SER A 349 -2.96 19.37 -12.02
C SER A 349 -2.63 19.80 -10.58
N ASN A 350 -3.50 19.53 -9.61
CA ASN A 350 -3.28 19.93 -8.22
C ASN A 350 -2.82 18.70 -7.43
N GLY A 351 -1.83 18.84 -6.57
CA GLY A 351 -1.49 17.82 -5.59
C GLY A 351 -2.64 17.65 -4.60
N ILE A 352 -2.91 18.72 -3.85
CA ILE A 352 -4.08 18.85 -2.99
C ILE A 352 -4.86 20.10 -3.37
N TYR A 353 -6.14 19.95 -3.69
CA TYR A 353 -7.10 21.05 -3.68
C TYR A 353 -7.96 20.94 -2.42
N ALA A 354 -7.91 21.93 -1.54
CA ALA A 354 -8.67 21.96 -0.30
C ALA A 354 -9.30 23.35 -0.12
N LYS A 355 -10.58 23.50 -0.47
CA LYS A 355 -11.21 24.81 -0.59
C LYS A 355 -11.18 25.63 0.71
N LYS A 356 -11.29 24.98 1.88
CA LYS A 356 -11.18 25.62 3.21
C LYS A 356 -9.76 25.63 3.81
N GLY A 357 -8.72 25.46 3.00
CA GLY A 357 -7.33 25.42 3.47
C GLY A 357 -6.86 24.02 3.84
N ALA A 358 -5.58 23.93 4.22
CA ALA A 358 -4.92 22.67 4.52
C ALA A 358 -4.02 22.78 5.77
N GLN A 359 -3.93 21.70 6.54
CA GLN A 359 -3.14 21.64 7.77
C GLN A 359 -2.33 20.34 7.85
N ILE A 360 -1.00 20.45 7.88
CA ILE A 360 -0.07 19.33 8.01
C ILE A 360 0.57 19.41 9.39
N ASN A 361 0.08 18.60 10.33
CA ASN A 361 0.51 18.59 11.72
C ASN A 361 1.69 17.65 11.99
N GLY A 362 1.72 16.49 11.33
CA GLY A 362 2.70 15.43 11.60
C GLY A 362 2.84 14.41 10.46
N GLY A 363 3.89 13.58 10.54
CA GLY A 363 4.28 12.63 9.49
C GLY A 363 5.00 13.29 8.30
N SER A 364 5.14 12.55 7.20
CA SER A 364 5.78 13.03 5.96
C SER A 364 4.77 13.33 4.84
N LEU A 365 4.96 14.44 4.11
CA LEU A 365 4.23 14.79 2.89
C LEU A 365 5.21 15.15 1.77
N ASP A 366 5.11 14.47 0.63
CA ASP A 366 5.82 14.81 -0.61
C ASP A 366 4.81 14.90 -1.76
N VAL A 367 4.45 16.14 -2.14
CA VAL A 367 3.40 16.43 -3.10
C VAL A 367 3.93 17.20 -4.31
N TYR A 368 3.69 16.64 -5.51
CA TYR A 368 3.99 17.25 -6.80
C TYR A 368 2.73 17.41 -7.65
N GLY A 369 2.59 18.57 -8.31
CA GLY A 369 1.62 18.80 -9.38
C GLY A 369 2.02 19.96 -10.30
N ASN A 370 1.05 20.52 -11.03
CA ASN A 370 1.14 21.88 -11.55
C ASN A 370 0.95 22.92 -10.42
N TYR A 371 0.06 22.66 -9.47
CA TYR A 371 0.04 23.31 -8.17
C TYR A 371 0.23 22.26 -7.07
N GLY A 372 1.08 22.52 -6.08
CA GLY A 372 1.30 21.59 -4.98
C GLY A 372 0.09 21.50 -4.05
N ILE A 373 -0.23 22.59 -3.36
CA ILE A 373 -1.43 22.72 -2.50
C ILE A 373 -2.16 24.04 -2.81
N THR A 374 -3.48 24.00 -3.03
CA THR A 374 -4.29 25.16 -3.48
C THR A 374 -5.74 25.10 -2.97
N GLY A 375 -6.48 26.22 -3.01
CA GLY A 375 -7.89 26.32 -2.58
C GLY A 375 -8.44 27.75 -2.70
N ASP A 376 -9.19 28.24 -1.70
CA ASP A 376 -9.53 29.67 -1.57
C ASP A 376 -8.46 30.40 -0.76
N GLU A 377 -7.51 30.98 -1.48
CA GLU A 377 -6.28 31.59 -0.95
C GLU A 377 -6.52 32.89 -0.17
N LYS A 378 -7.67 33.53 -0.42
CA LYS A 378 -8.07 34.78 0.21
C LYS A 378 -8.53 34.51 1.65
N ASN A 379 -9.47 33.58 1.79
CA ASN A 379 -10.09 33.28 3.07
C ASN A 379 -9.25 32.33 3.93
N TYR A 380 -8.62 31.31 3.33
CA TYR A 380 -7.96 30.22 4.06
C TYR A 380 -6.44 30.20 3.89
N LYS A 381 -5.77 29.26 4.56
CA LYS A 381 -4.31 29.23 4.76
C LYS A 381 -3.80 27.80 4.65
N LEU A 382 -2.49 27.66 4.43
CA LEU A 382 -1.75 26.41 4.65
C LEU A 382 -1.07 26.50 6.02
N VAL A 383 -1.23 25.50 6.87
CA VAL A 383 -0.61 25.44 8.20
C VAL A 383 0.36 24.25 8.27
N ILE A 384 1.63 24.53 8.56
CA ILE A 384 2.68 23.52 8.79
C ILE A 384 3.05 23.50 10.28
N GLY A 385 2.77 22.38 10.94
CA GLY A 385 3.04 22.15 12.36
C GLY A 385 4.52 21.98 12.68
N SER A 386 4.82 21.86 13.98
CA SER A 386 6.18 21.57 14.49
C SER A 386 6.56 20.09 14.37
N ASP A 387 5.57 19.21 14.32
CA ASP A 387 5.73 17.77 14.56
C ASP A 387 5.76 16.97 13.25
N VAL A 388 5.91 17.66 12.11
CA VAL A 388 6.09 17.08 10.78
C VAL A 388 7.50 16.51 10.63
N GLU A 389 7.62 15.34 10.01
CA GLU A 389 8.91 14.72 9.70
C GLU A 389 9.54 15.38 8.46
N SER A 390 8.72 15.66 7.46
CA SER A 390 9.10 16.34 6.21
C SER A 390 7.86 16.84 5.49
N VAL A 391 7.89 18.08 4.99
CA VAL A 391 6.87 18.59 4.08
C VAL A 391 7.55 19.17 2.85
N VAL A 392 7.45 18.48 1.71
CA VAL A 392 7.94 18.92 0.40
C VAL A 392 6.73 19.17 -0.49
N ILE A 393 6.60 20.41 -0.99
CA ILE A 393 5.49 20.84 -1.83
C ILE A 393 6.06 21.45 -3.11
N SER A 394 5.74 20.84 -4.25
CA SER A 394 6.29 21.20 -5.56
C SER A 394 5.18 21.45 -6.58
N GLY A 395 5.33 22.48 -7.41
CA GLY A 395 4.39 22.81 -8.48
C GLY A 395 5.05 23.42 -9.71
N GLU A 396 4.73 22.92 -10.90
CA GLU A 396 5.17 23.49 -12.18
C GLU A 396 4.71 24.95 -12.35
N GLY A 397 3.53 25.31 -11.87
CA GLY A 397 3.08 26.68 -11.70
C GLY A 397 3.62 27.30 -10.41
N LYS A 398 3.26 26.71 -9.25
CA LYS A 398 3.61 27.21 -7.91
C LYS A 398 3.47 26.13 -6.84
N ALA A 399 4.30 26.16 -5.80
CA ALA A 399 4.17 25.23 -4.66
C ALA A 399 2.80 25.39 -3.97
N THR A 400 2.45 26.60 -3.55
CA THR A 400 1.12 26.92 -3.01
C THR A 400 0.75 28.38 -3.25
N ASP A 401 -0.54 28.66 -3.47
CA ASP A 401 -1.13 30.00 -3.52
C ASP A 401 -1.54 30.54 -2.15
N PHE A 402 -1.89 29.67 -1.21
CA PHE A 402 -2.17 30.01 0.19
C PHE A 402 -1.05 30.83 0.84
N PRO A 403 -1.40 31.84 1.67
CA PRO A 403 -0.48 32.35 2.68
C PRO A 403 -0.21 31.25 3.72
N VAL A 404 1.08 31.01 4.01
CA VAL A 404 1.55 29.88 4.82
C VAL A 404 1.83 30.32 6.26
N ILE A 405 1.27 29.59 7.22
CA ILE A 405 1.68 29.58 8.63
C ILE A 405 2.61 28.38 8.80
N ASN A 406 3.78 28.58 9.38
CA ASN A 406 4.79 27.53 9.52
C ASN A 406 5.53 27.67 10.86
N ALA A 407 5.47 26.61 11.68
CA ALA A 407 6.16 26.52 12.96
C ALA A 407 7.66 26.20 12.82
N LEU A 408 8.05 25.58 11.70
CA LEU A 408 9.43 25.30 11.33
C LEU A 408 9.92 26.35 10.31
N LYS A 409 11.24 26.61 10.29
CA LYS A 409 11.87 27.23 9.12
C LYS A 409 11.74 26.30 7.92
N GLY A 410 11.69 26.88 6.73
CA GLY A 410 11.73 26.14 5.47
C GLY A 410 12.76 26.70 4.52
N THR A 411 12.83 26.09 3.34
CA THR A 411 13.63 26.55 2.20
C THR A 411 12.73 26.56 0.97
N GLY A 412 12.88 27.57 0.11
CA GLY A 412 12.12 27.74 -1.12
C GLY A 412 13.03 27.88 -2.33
N TRP A 413 12.57 27.40 -3.49
CA TRP A 413 13.28 27.48 -4.77
C TRP A 413 12.38 28.05 -5.86
N THR A 414 12.98 28.74 -6.83
CA THR A 414 12.25 29.37 -7.95
C THR A 414 11.93 28.40 -9.07
N ASP A 415 12.61 27.25 -9.12
CA ASP A 415 12.27 26.09 -9.93
C ASP A 415 11.52 25.01 -9.12
N LYS A 416 10.91 24.05 -9.81
CA LYS A 416 10.14 22.95 -9.21
C LYS A 416 11.04 21.82 -8.69
N ASP A 417 12.25 21.67 -9.24
CA ASP A 417 13.13 20.55 -8.96
C ASP A 417 14.01 20.83 -7.72
N GLY A 418 14.29 22.10 -7.44
CA GLY A 418 15.06 22.57 -6.29
C GLY A 418 16.53 22.79 -6.64
N THR A 419 16.78 23.47 -7.75
CA THR A 419 18.11 23.68 -8.33
C THR A 419 18.48 25.16 -8.46
N GLN A 420 17.52 26.08 -8.35
CA GLN A 420 17.67 27.49 -8.67
C GLN A 420 16.92 28.40 -7.68
N GLY A 421 17.52 29.55 -7.37
CA GLY A 421 16.89 30.58 -6.54
C GLY A 421 16.54 30.12 -5.13
N GLU A 422 17.41 29.30 -4.54
CA GLU A 422 17.30 28.84 -3.15
C GLU A 422 17.30 30.04 -2.17
N ALA A 423 16.36 30.04 -1.24
CA ALA A 423 16.23 31.05 -0.20
C ALA A 423 15.51 30.50 1.04
N ASP A 424 15.89 31.01 2.22
CA ASP A 424 15.24 30.67 3.50
C ASP A 424 13.78 31.17 3.56
N ILE A 425 12.94 30.38 4.23
CA ILE A 425 11.57 30.73 4.61
C ILE A 425 11.53 30.80 6.14
N GLU A 426 11.42 32.01 6.66
CA GLU A 426 11.33 32.24 8.11
C GLU A 426 10.01 31.74 8.71
N ILE A 427 9.99 31.56 10.03
CA ILE A 427 8.79 31.17 10.79
C ILE A 427 7.72 32.25 10.70
N SER A 428 6.47 31.87 10.42
CA SER A 428 5.33 32.79 10.34
C SER A 428 4.13 32.26 11.11
N THR A 429 3.61 33.08 12.03
CA THR A 429 2.43 32.78 12.85
C THR A 429 1.14 33.43 12.33
N THR A 430 1.24 34.37 11.39
CA THR A 430 0.10 35.12 10.83
C THR A 430 -0.26 34.74 9.39
N GLY A 431 0.60 33.98 8.72
CA GLY A 431 0.52 33.70 7.30
C GLY A 431 1.43 34.60 6.49
N GLN A 432 2.26 34.02 5.62
CA GLN A 432 3.12 34.74 4.66
C GLN A 432 2.85 34.27 3.23
N ALA A 433 2.81 35.19 2.27
CA ALA A 433 2.66 34.84 0.86
C ALA A 433 4.00 34.38 0.28
N LEU A 434 4.10 33.11 -0.12
CA LEU A 434 5.28 32.55 -0.78
C LEU A 434 5.19 32.72 -2.30
N THR A 435 6.34 32.78 -2.98
CA THR A 435 6.45 32.94 -4.46
C THR A 435 7.10 31.74 -5.16
N TYR A 436 7.50 30.73 -4.40
CA TYR A 436 8.32 29.60 -4.83
C TYR A 436 7.54 28.53 -5.63
N LYS A 437 8.26 27.81 -6.49
CA LYS A 437 7.76 26.61 -7.19
C LYS A 437 7.96 25.33 -6.39
N LYS A 438 9.00 25.27 -5.56
CA LYS A 438 9.23 24.21 -4.56
C LYS A 438 9.42 24.85 -3.20
N VAL A 439 8.81 24.27 -2.16
CA VAL A 439 9.13 24.58 -0.76
C VAL A 439 9.35 23.30 0.04
N GLN A 440 10.23 23.37 1.03
CA GLN A 440 10.50 22.29 1.96
C GLN A 440 10.49 22.81 3.40
N PHE A 441 9.85 22.08 4.31
CA PHE A 441 9.96 22.25 5.75
C PHE A 441 10.44 20.93 6.37
N LEU A 442 11.42 21.03 7.26
CA LEU A 442 12.06 19.89 7.95
C LEU A 442 12.31 20.27 9.41
N PRO A 443 12.26 19.31 10.35
CA PRO A 443 12.83 19.50 11.68
C PRO A 443 14.28 19.97 11.61
N ALA A 444 14.66 20.85 12.52
CA ALA A 444 16.06 21.26 12.64
C ALA A 444 16.89 20.06 13.15
N LYS A 445 17.75 19.51 12.28
CA LYS A 445 18.68 18.42 12.62
C LYS A 445 19.36 18.66 13.98
N SER A 446 19.26 17.66 14.86
CA SER A 446 19.93 17.61 16.17
C SER A 446 21.45 17.56 16.02
N MET A 447 22.20 17.97 17.04
CA MET A 447 23.65 17.74 17.08
C MET A 447 23.91 16.28 17.46
N ALA A 448 24.80 15.60 16.72
CA ALA A 448 25.30 14.29 17.11
C ALA A 448 26.13 14.39 18.39
N THR A 449 26.19 13.32 19.20
CA THR A 449 26.77 13.38 20.55
C THR A 449 27.82 12.31 20.83
N VAL A 450 28.87 12.70 21.56
CA VAL A 450 29.89 11.78 22.05
C VAL A 450 29.37 11.12 23.32
N VAL A 451 28.82 9.90 23.19
CA VAL A 451 28.32 9.07 24.32
C VAL A 451 29.47 8.66 25.25
N LYS A 452 30.66 8.44 24.69
CA LYS A 452 31.88 8.17 25.45
C LYS A 452 33.07 8.77 24.72
N GLU A 453 33.81 9.63 25.41
CA GLU A 453 35.04 10.22 24.88
C GLU A 453 36.09 9.13 24.55
N PRO A 454 36.93 9.34 23.53
CA PRO A 454 38.14 8.56 23.35
C PRO A 454 39.08 8.74 24.55
N THR A 455 40.05 7.84 24.71
CA THR A 455 40.99 7.92 25.85
C THR A 455 42.43 7.80 25.36
N ALA A 456 43.29 8.75 25.73
CA ALA A 456 44.73 8.69 25.45
C ALA A 456 45.32 7.34 25.90
N LYS A 457 46.14 6.71 25.05
CA LYS A 457 46.90 5.52 25.48
C LYS A 457 48.09 5.95 26.32
N ALA A 458 48.23 5.34 27.50
CA ALA A 458 49.31 5.61 28.43
C ALA A 458 50.62 4.93 28.02
N ASP A 459 51.73 5.46 28.54
CA ASP A 459 53.08 4.86 28.51
C ASP A 459 53.66 4.48 27.14
N LEU A 460 53.11 5.04 26.06
CA LEU A 460 53.70 4.99 24.72
C LEU A 460 55.16 5.48 24.76
N THR A 461 56.07 4.68 24.19
CA THR A 461 57.51 4.95 24.13
C THR A 461 57.98 4.64 22.71
N GLU A 462 58.89 5.45 22.17
CA GLU A 462 59.38 5.26 20.80
C GLU A 462 60.03 3.88 20.63
N ASN A 463 59.57 3.17 19.61
CA ASN A 463 59.94 1.79 19.29
C ASN A 463 60.11 1.54 17.78
N GLY A 464 60.20 2.63 16.98
CA GLY A 464 60.30 2.59 15.52
C GLY A 464 59.04 2.16 14.76
N SER A 465 57.95 1.81 15.46
CA SER A 465 56.69 1.35 14.87
C SER A 465 55.56 2.37 15.09
N ALA A 466 54.55 2.36 14.22
CA ALA A 466 53.35 3.17 14.40
C ALA A 466 52.50 2.65 15.58
N GLN A 467 52.18 3.52 16.52
CA GLN A 467 51.43 3.23 17.74
C GLN A 467 50.12 4.03 17.73
N GLU A 468 48.98 3.36 17.93
CA GLU A 468 47.67 4.01 18.10
C GLU A 468 47.67 4.95 19.31
N LEU A 469 47.26 6.20 19.11
CA LEU A 469 47.37 7.26 20.12
C LEU A 469 46.21 7.26 21.12
N VAL A 470 45.02 6.82 20.70
CA VAL A 470 43.82 6.76 21.56
C VAL A 470 43.15 5.38 21.51
N THR A 471 42.41 5.06 22.56
CA THR A 471 41.32 4.07 22.53
C THR A 471 40.07 4.76 22.02
N ALA A 472 39.32 4.12 21.13
CA ALA A 472 38.13 4.70 20.51
C ALA A 472 37.05 5.12 21.52
N GLY A 473 36.39 6.24 21.22
CA GLY A 473 35.13 6.66 21.85
C GLY A 473 33.91 5.99 21.20
N THR A 474 32.71 6.35 21.65
CA THR A 474 31.43 5.93 21.05
C THR A 474 30.51 7.14 20.87
N ALA A 475 29.68 7.10 19.83
CA ALA A 475 28.78 8.18 19.43
C ALA A 475 27.30 7.75 19.46
N ASP A 476 26.42 8.76 19.44
CA ASP A 476 25.00 8.66 19.10
C ASP A 476 24.67 9.76 18.07
N GLY A 477 23.70 9.50 17.19
CA GLY A 477 23.37 10.37 16.06
C GLY A 477 24.46 10.50 14.98
N GLY A 478 25.40 9.55 14.90
CA GLY A 478 26.47 9.62 13.90
C GLY A 478 27.66 8.70 14.16
N THR A 479 28.78 8.98 13.48
CA THR A 479 30.00 8.16 13.51
C THR A 479 31.19 8.92 14.09
N MET A 480 31.91 8.32 15.04
CA MET A 480 33.18 8.88 15.56
C MET A 480 34.23 9.01 14.45
N GLN A 481 34.81 10.20 14.31
CA GLN A 481 35.93 10.47 13.42
C GLN A 481 37.06 11.22 14.15
N TYR A 482 38.28 11.04 13.65
CA TYR A 482 39.53 11.48 14.26
C TYR A 482 40.46 12.13 13.22
N ALA A 483 41.24 13.13 13.65
CA ALA A 483 42.29 13.80 12.89
C ALA A 483 43.51 14.10 13.78
N LEU A 484 44.66 14.38 13.17
CA LEU A 484 45.81 14.98 13.88
C LEU A 484 45.84 16.48 13.62
N GLY A 485 45.88 17.26 14.70
CA GLY A 485 46.06 18.71 14.66
C GLY A 485 47.50 19.15 14.94
N THR A 486 47.80 20.41 14.63
CA THR A 486 49.08 21.06 14.94
C THR A 486 49.24 21.41 16.42
N ASP A 487 48.13 21.64 17.10
CA ASP A 487 48.06 22.10 18.48
C ASP A 487 46.68 21.75 19.11
N ALA A 488 46.55 21.97 20.43
CA ALA A 488 45.35 21.66 21.20
C ALA A 488 44.24 22.74 21.18
N LYS A 489 44.35 23.77 20.32
CA LYS A 489 43.39 24.89 20.23
C LYS A 489 42.78 25.04 18.84
N THR A 490 43.55 24.74 17.80
CA THR A 490 43.14 24.84 16.39
C THR A 490 42.64 23.48 15.90
N ALA A 491 41.32 23.32 15.81
CA ALA A 491 40.72 22.13 15.22
C ALA A 491 41.11 22.03 13.73
N PRO A 492 41.49 20.85 13.21
CA PRO A 492 41.60 20.62 11.77
C PRO A 492 40.30 20.96 11.04
N THR A 493 40.40 21.46 9.81
CA THR A 493 39.26 21.69 8.92
C THR A 493 38.88 20.46 8.10
N ASP A 494 39.83 19.55 7.92
CA ASP A 494 39.82 18.38 7.05
C ASP A 494 40.61 17.23 7.70
N GLY A 495 40.83 16.14 6.96
CA GLY A 495 41.60 14.98 7.44
C GLY A 495 40.92 14.07 8.48
N TYR A 496 39.69 14.39 8.91
CA TYR A 496 38.90 13.50 9.77
C TYR A 496 38.56 12.19 9.07
N SER A 497 38.72 11.07 9.78
CA SER A 497 38.36 9.73 9.31
C SER A 497 37.99 8.81 10.47
N THR A 498 37.40 7.65 10.18
CA THR A 498 37.11 6.62 11.21
C THR A 498 38.35 5.86 11.71
N ALA A 499 39.52 6.07 11.11
CA ALA A 499 40.75 5.42 11.51
C ALA A 499 41.33 6.06 12.79
N ILE A 500 41.82 5.22 13.71
CA ILE A 500 42.49 5.69 14.93
C ILE A 500 43.86 6.29 14.57
N PRO A 501 44.18 7.55 14.91
CA PRO A 501 45.46 8.15 14.59
C PRO A 501 46.64 7.44 15.25
N THR A 502 47.75 7.39 14.53
CA THR A 502 48.99 6.75 15.00
C THR A 502 50.16 7.72 15.04
N GLY A 503 51.09 7.48 15.96
CA GLY A 503 52.38 8.17 16.05
C GLY A 503 53.53 7.17 16.14
N THR A 504 54.71 7.54 15.64
CA THR A 504 55.89 6.65 15.59
C THR A 504 57.05 7.17 16.43
N LYS A 505 57.23 8.50 16.46
CA LYS A 505 58.34 9.18 17.09
C LYS A 505 57.95 9.71 18.46
N ALA A 506 58.93 9.95 19.32
CA ALA A 506 58.71 10.73 20.54
C ALA A 506 58.18 12.14 20.22
N GLY A 507 57.29 12.63 21.08
CA GLY A 507 56.63 13.93 20.91
C GLY A 507 55.22 13.95 21.49
N ASN A 508 54.62 15.15 21.45
CA ASN A 508 53.22 15.37 21.82
C ASN A 508 52.39 15.39 20.53
N TYR A 509 51.25 14.69 20.53
CA TYR A 509 50.32 14.54 19.43
C TYR A 509 48.94 15.05 19.85
N TYR A 510 48.31 15.87 19.02
CA TYR A 510 46.99 16.45 19.28
C TYR A 510 45.94 15.69 18.47
N VAL A 511 45.31 14.70 19.11
CA VAL A 511 44.26 13.88 18.50
C VAL A 511 42.95 14.62 18.64
N TRP A 512 42.50 15.22 17.54
CA TRP A 512 41.19 15.83 17.44
C TRP A 512 40.15 14.78 17.09
N TYR A 513 38.96 14.90 17.66
CA TYR A 513 37.84 13.99 17.43
C TYR A 513 36.51 14.75 17.40
N LYS A 514 35.56 14.21 16.63
CA LYS A 514 34.15 14.63 16.61
C LYS A 514 33.27 13.45 16.25
N VAL A 515 31.96 13.60 16.41
CA VAL A 515 30.98 12.77 15.70
C VAL A 515 30.67 13.46 14.37
N ALA A 516 30.84 12.75 13.26
CA ALA A 516 30.23 13.16 11.99
C ALA A 516 28.76 12.73 11.99
N GLY A 517 27.85 13.68 11.77
CA GLY A 517 26.40 13.47 11.90
C GLY A 517 25.83 12.56 10.80
N ASP A 518 24.72 11.89 11.11
CA ASP A 518 23.94 11.12 10.13
C ASP A 518 22.92 11.99 9.34
N ASP A 519 22.06 11.35 8.54
CA ASP A 519 21.04 12.04 7.73
C ASP A 519 20.03 12.86 8.57
N SER A 520 19.87 12.55 9.85
CA SER A 520 19.03 13.30 10.81
C SER A 520 19.81 14.27 11.72
N HIS A 521 21.14 14.13 11.80
CA HIS A 521 22.00 14.92 12.68
C HIS A 521 22.99 15.86 11.96
N LYS A 522 23.56 16.79 12.73
CA LYS A 522 24.74 17.59 12.40
C LYS A 522 25.95 17.04 13.15
N ASP A 523 27.14 17.30 12.62
CA ASP A 523 28.41 17.01 13.31
C ASP A 523 28.42 17.58 14.74
N SER A 524 29.04 16.86 15.67
CA SER A 524 29.35 17.42 17.00
C SER A 524 30.43 18.50 16.88
N ASP A 525 30.49 19.39 17.87
CA ASP A 525 31.68 20.22 18.06
C ASP A 525 32.94 19.33 18.21
N PRO A 526 34.10 19.72 17.65
CA PRO A 526 35.33 18.96 17.74
C PRO A 526 36.06 19.22 19.07
N ALA A 527 36.58 18.16 19.67
CA ALA A 527 37.37 18.19 20.90
C ALA A 527 38.77 17.58 20.68
N CYS A 528 39.71 17.85 21.59
CA CYS A 528 41.11 17.44 21.45
C CYS A 528 41.60 16.64 22.66
N ILE A 529 42.39 15.59 22.40
CA ILE A 529 43.15 14.83 23.39
C ILE A 529 44.63 14.95 23.05
N GLU A 530 45.43 15.43 24.01
CA GLU A 530 46.89 15.40 23.91
C GLU A 530 47.42 14.02 24.32
N VAL A 531 48.25 13.42 23.47
CA VAL A 531 48.87 12.11 23.68
C VAL A 531 50.38 12.26 23.54
N LYS A 532 51.15 11.67 24.46
CA LYS A 532 52.62 11.77 24.44
C LYS A 532 53.28 10.42 24.21
N ILE A 533 54.12 10.34 23.19
CA ILE A 533 55.11 9.27 23.03
C ILE A 533 56.41 9.74 23.67
N LYS A 534 56.96 8.93 24.58
CA LYS A 534 58.24 9.19 25.27
C LYS A 534 59.42 8.79 24.39
N GLU A 535 60.55 9.47 24.53
CA GLU A 535 61.82 9.00 23.95
C GLU A 535 62.23 7.65 24.57
N THR A 536 62.91 6.81 23.79
CA THR A 536 63.53 5.59 24.31
C THR A 536 64.70 6.00 25.21
N ASN A 537 64.62 5.73 26.52
CA ASN A 537 65.73 5.94 27.45
C ASN A 537 66.89 4.98 27.15
N ASN A 538 67.76 5.36 26.22
CA ASN A 538 69.05 4.72 25.96
C ASN A 538 70.06 5.08 27.05
N ASP A 539 69.76 4.79 28.32
CA ASP A 539 70.76 4.77 29.39
C ASP A 539 71.61 3.49 29.28
N SER A 540 72.36 3.43 28.19
CA SER A 540 73.45 2.49 27.95
C SER A 540 74.76 3.17 28.29
N THR A 541 74.85 3.75 29.50
CA THR A 541 76.09 4.27 30.06
C THR A 541 77.04 3.11 30.35
N ILE A 542 77.83 2.73 29.33
CA ILE A 542 78.90 1.74 29.49
C ILE A 542 79.98 2.36 30.38
N GLU A 543 79.95 2.05 31.68
CA GLU A 543 81.07 2.34 32.59
C GLU A 543 82.31 1.57 32.14
N THR A 544 83.21 2.26 31.44
CA THR A 544 84.56 1.76 31.16
C THR A 544 85.40 1.77 32.43
N LYS A 545 85.21 0.74 33.26
CA LYS A 545 86.13 0.39 34.35
C LYS A 545 87.52 0.07 33.79
N VAL A 546 88.37 1.09 33.72
CA VAL A 546 89.81 0.92 33.53
C VAL A 546 90.41 0.51 34.88
N GLU A 547 90.46 -0.79 35.15
CA GLU A 547 91.22 -1.32 36.29
C GLU A 547 92.72 -1.16 36.00
N LYS A 548 93.31 -0.14 36.60
CA LYS A 548 94.76 0.15 36.53
C LYS A 548 95.52 -0.90 37.36
N LYS A 549 96.00 -1.94 36.69
CA LYS A 549 96.80 -2.99 37.33
C LYS A 549 98.25 -2.56 37.49
N ASP A 550 98.62 -2.14 38.70
CA ASP A 550 99.99 -1.76 39.06
C ASP A 550 100.88 -2.99 39.32
N ASP A 551 101.26 -3.68 38.24
CA ASP A 551 102.34 -4.69 38.24
C ASP A 551 103.56 -4.14 37.48
N VAL A 552 104.56 -3.65 38.21
CA VAL A 552 105.86 -3.22 37.67
C VAL A 552 106.95 -4.23 38.07
N PRO A 553 107.50 -4.99 37.11
CA PRO A 553 108.78 -5.67 37.28
C PRO A 553 109.92 -4.83 36.67
N GLU A 554 110.91 -4.45 37.49
CA GLU A 554 112.18 -3.91 36.99
C GLU A 554 113.04 -5.04 36.39
N ALA A 555 113.43 -4.91 35.12
CA ALA A 555 114.54 -5.67 34.53
C ALA A 555 115.16 -4.92 33.33
N ASN A 556 116.50 -4.89 33.31
CA ASN A 556 117.38 -4.08 32.45
C ASN A 556 117.13 -4.14 30.93
N VAL A 557 117.60 -3.09 30.25
CA VAL A 557 117.69 -2.94 28.78
C VAL A 557 118.97 -3.58 28.23
N GLU A 558 118.89 -4.33 27.13
CA GLU A 558 120.03 -4.67 26.27
C GLU A 558 119.57 -4.99 24.83
N GLY A 559 120.24 -4.41 23.80
CA GLY A 559 119.86 -4.48 22.36
C GLY A 559 118.73 -3.52 21.97
N LEU A 560 118.94 -2.44 21.20
CA LEU A 560 119.33 -2.32 19.77
C LEU A 560 118.25 -2.79 18.77
N ASP A 561 117.83 -1.85 17.91
CA ASP A 561 117.55 -1.94 16.46
C ASP A 561 116.66 -3.09 15.90
N SER A 562 115.75 -2.88 14.94
CA SER A 562 115.32 -1.70 14.17
C SER A 562 114.04 -2.04 13.35
N GLU A 563 113.48 -1.06 12.62
CA GLU A 563 112.44 -1.22 11.57
C GLU A 563 111.02 -1.62 12.07
N LEU A 564 109.94 -0.90 11.74
CA LEU A 564 109.29 -0.61 10.45
C LEU A 564 108.49 -1.80 9.85
N ALA A 565 107.26 -1.97 10.35
CA ALA A 565 106.10 -2.48 9.61
C ALA A 565 104.80 -1.92 10.21
#